data_AF-V9TV98-F1
#
_entry.id   AF-V9TV98-F1
#
_cell.length_a   1.000
_cell.length_b   1.000
_cell.length_c   1.000
_cell.angle_alpha   90.00
_cell.angle_beta   90.00
_cell.angle_gamma   90.00
#
_symmetry.space_group_name_H-M   'P 1'
#
loop_
_entity.id
_entity.type
_entity.pdbx_description
1 polymer ?
#
loop_
_entity_poly.entity_id
_entity_poly.type
_entity_poly.pdbx_seq_one_letter_code
_entity_poly.pdbx_strand_id
1 'polypeptide(L)'
;MLHIPLSPQQFLQLEQLLTKSADKHITNLSWLRKPPGTVSLKNFHKILDRIQFIQKLALPLENGQEIHQNRLLQLAREGSRYSTQHLSRFHSLKRYATLMAFLIHMYAFLIDQGLYVNEKLLGRMFKRGEKIHNDSF
;
A
#
# COMPACT_ATOMS: atom_id res chain seq x y z
N MET A 1 -11.29 -18.29 -11.98
CA MET A 1 -10.85 -16.93 -12.35
C MET A 1 -11.32 -15.96 -11.27
N LEU A 2 -10.59 -14.87 -11.04
CA LEU A 2 -10.84 -13.96 -9.91
C LEU A 2 -11.87 -12.90 -10.36
N HIS A 3 -13.13 -13.01 -9.93
CA HIS A 3 -14.22 -12.11 -10.32
C HIS A 3 -14.59 -11.22 -9.14
N ILE A 4 -13.92 -10.07 -9.04
CA ILE A 4 -14.31 -9.01 -8.10
C ILE A 4 -15.29 -8.11 -8.87
N PRO A 5 -16.55 -7.99 -8.46
CA PRO A 5 -17.48 -7.08 -9.12
C PRO A 5 -16.99 -5.64 -8.90
N LEU A 6 -16.55 -4.99 -9.97
CA LEU A 6 -16.07 -3.61 -9.95
C LEU A 6 -16.93 -2.76 -10.87
N SER A 7 -17.23 -1.53 -10.43
CA SER A 7 -17.90 -0.55 -11.29
C SER A 7 -16.93 -0.02 -12.37
N PRO A 8 -17.45 0.54 -13.48
CA PRO A 8 -16.61 1.21 -14.49
C PRO A 8 -15.65 2.24 -13.89
N GLN A 9 -16.12 3.01 -12.89
CA GLN A 9 -15.30 3.99 -12.19
C GLN A 9 -14.16 3.31 -11.41
N GLN A 10 -14.40 2.19 -10.75
CA GLN A 10 -13.37 1.44 -10.02
C GLN A 10 -12.31 0.86 -10.96
N PHE A 11 -12.68 0.43 -12.16
CA PHE A 11 -11.69 0.06 -13.19
C PHE A 11 -10.81 1.25 -13.58
N LEU A 12 -11.36 2.45 -13.73
CA LEU A 12 -10.57 3.66 -13.98
C LEU A 12 -9.61 3.98 -12.81
N GLN A 13 -10.04 3.80 -11.56
CA GLN A 13 -9.17 3.97 -10.39
C GLN A 13 -8.00 2.98 -10.39
N LEU A 14 -8.23 1.73 -10.82
CA LEU A 14 -7.15 0.76 -10.98
C LEU A 14 -6.15 1.17 -12.09
N GLU A 15 -6.63 1.73 -13.20
CA GLU A 15 -5.76 2.22 -14.28
C GLU A 15 -4.85 3.38 -13.83
N GLN A 16 -5.30 4.21 -12.87
CA GLN A 16 -4.46 5.27 -12.30
C GLN A 16 -3.18 4.73 -11.64
N LEU A 17 -3.13 3.46 -11.23
CA LEU A 17 -1.90 2.87 -10.72
C LEU A 17 -0.80 2.81 -11.78
N LEU A 18 -1.18 2.65 -13.05
CA LEU A 18 -0.27 2.52 -14.18
C LEU A 18 0.17 3.88 -14.75
N THR A 19 -0.47 4.97 -14.35
CA THR A 19 -0.12 6.34 -14.77
C THR A 19 0.90 7.00 -13.83
N LYS A 20 1.54 8.06 -14.31
CA LYS A 20 2.47 8.88 -13.51
C LYS A 20 1.70 9.60 -12.39
N SER A 21 2.29 9.66 -11.21
CA SER A 21 1.75 10.46 -10.11
C SER A 21 1.86 11.94 -10.45
N ALA A 22 0.87 12.77 -10.09
CA ALA A 22 0.85 14.20 -10.40
C ALA A 22 2.14 14.92 -9.93
N ASP A 23 2.66 14.53 -8.78
CA ASP A 23 3.81 15.17 -8.15
C ASP A 23 5.11 14.36 -8.27
N LYS A 24 5.12 13.26 -9.05
CA LYS A 24 6.27 12.34 -9.09
C LYS A 24 6.58 11.87 -10.50
N HIS A 25 7.87 11.83 -10.85
CA HIS A 25 8.35 11.28 -12.12
C HIS A 25 8.17 9.76 -12.27
N ILE A 26 7.50 9.09 -11.33
CA ILE A 26 7.24 7.65 -11.31
C ILE A 26 5.74 7.38 -11.28
N THR A 27 5.35 6.17 -11.67
CA THR A 27 3.94 5.74 -11.61
C THR A 27 3.46 5.59 -10.17
N ASN A 28 2.14 5.71 -9.97
CA ASN A 28 1.52 5.50 -8.66
C ASN A 28 1.85 4.11 -8.10
N LEU A 29 1.83 3.08 -8.95
CA LEU A 29 2.25 1.73 -8.58
C LEU A 29 3.71 1.66 -8.10
N SER A 30 4.64 2.26 -8.83
CA SER A 30 6.06 2.30 -8.45
C SER A 30 6.29 3.11 -7.18
N TRP A 31 5.50 4.16 -6.96
CA TRP A 31 5.56 4.93 -5.72
C TRP A 31 5.07 4.13 -4.50
N LEU A 32 3.95 3.40 -4.63
CA LEU A 32 3.41 2.55 -3.56
C LEU A 32 4.41 1.48 -3.12
N ARG A 33 5.15 0.90 -4.08
CA ARG A 33 6.16 -0.14 -3.85
C ARG A 33 7.43 0.37 -3.14
N LYS A 34 7.62 1.68 -2.99
CA LYS A 34 8.83 2.18 -2.33
C LYS A 34 8.92 1.62 -0.90
N PRO A 35 10.10 1.15 -0.47
CA PRO A 35 10.25 0.66 0.89
C PRO A 35 9.93 1.79 1.89
N PRO A 36 9.28 1.48 3.03
CA PRO A 36 8.92 2.50 4.03
C PRO A 36 10.13 3.20 4.66
N GLY A 37 11.31 2.58 4.62
CA GLY A 37 12.54 3.13 5.19
C GLY A 37 12.65 2.90 6.70
N THR A 38 13.53 3.63 7.37
CA THR A 38 13.79 3.50 8.81
C THR A 38 12.70 4.16 9.68
N VAL A 39 12.62 3.77 10.96
CA VAL A 39 11.70 4.35 11.94
C VAL A 39 12.02 5.84 12.17
N SER A 40 11.18 6.71 11.61
CA SER A 40 11.24 8.16 11.76
C SER A 40 9.87 8.79 11.51
N LEU A 41 9.61 9.98 12.07
CA LEU A 41 8.37 10.72 11.84
C LEU A 41 8.15 11.02 10.35
N LYS A 42 9.22 11.36 9.61
CA LYS A 42 9.17 11.60 8.16
C LYS A 42 8.68 10.37 7.39
N ASN A 43 9.17 9.18 7.74
CA ASN A 43 8.73 7.95 7.06
C ASN A 43 7.34 7.50 7.51
N PHE A 44 6.93 7.81 8.73
CA PHE A 44 5.55 7.61 9.19
C PHE A 44 4.56 8.40 8.33
N HIS A 45 4.81 9.69 8.09
CA HIS A 45 3.98 10.50 7.19
C HIS A 45 3.89 9.90 5.78
N LYS A 46 5.00 9.45 5.21
CA LYS A 46 4.99 8.77 3.90
C LYS A 46 4.19 7.46 3.87
N ILE A 47 4.09 6.75 5.00
CA ILE A 47 3.21 5.57 5.12
C ILE A 47 1.75 6.04 5.08
N LEU A 48 1.40 7.06 5.87
CA LEU A 48 0.05 7.64 5.91
C LEU A 48 -0.39 8.18 4.54
N ASP A 49 0.48 8.88 3.82
CA ASP A 49 0.19 9.36 2.46
C ASP A 49 -0.22 8.23 1.51
N ARG A 50 0.45 7.06 1.64
CA ARG A 50 0.16 5.89 0.81
C ARG A 50 -1.14 5.21 1.23
N ILE A 51 -1.41 5.11 2.53
CA ILE A 51 -2.69 4.61 3.06
C ILE A 51 -3.84 5.49 2.54
N GLN A 52 -3.71 6.82 2.68
CA GLN A 52 -4.71 7.78 2.21
C GLN A 52 -4.91 7.71 0.69
N PHE A 53 -3.83 7.55 -0.08
CA PHE A 53 -3.94 7.35 -1.52
C PHE A 53 -4.79 6.12 -1.84
N ILE A 54 -4.51 4.97 -1.21
CA ILE A 54 -5.26 3.74 -1.45
C ILE A 54 -6.74 3.91 -1.05
N GLN A 55 -7.02 4.54 0.10
CA GLN A 55 -8.39 4.81 0.56
C GLN A 55 -9.17 5.69 -0.42
N LYS A 56 -8.53 6.72 -0.99
CA LYS A 56 -9.15 7.63 -1.98
C LYS A 56 -9.53 6.94 -3.28
N LEU A 57 -8.97 5.78 -3.60
CA LEU A 57 -9.40 4.99 -4.76
C LEU A 57 -10.82 4.42 -4.59
N ALA A 58 -11.36 4.38 -3.37
CA ALA A 58 -12.70 3.87 -3.05
C ALA A 58 -12.95 2.46 -3.63
N LEU A 59 -11.92 1.60 -3.54
CA LEU A 59 -11.95 0.22 -4.00
C LEU A 59 -12.40 -0.71 -2.86
N PRO A 60 -13.13 -1.79 -3.16
CA PRO A 60 -13.63 -2.70 -2.15
C PRO A 60 -12.53 -3.69 -1.74
N LEU A 61 -11.55 -3.21 -0.97
CA LEU A 61 -10.37 -4.00 -0.57
C LEU A 61 -10.74 -5.25 0.25
N GLU A 62 -11.91 -5.24 0.89
CA GLU A 62 -12.46 -6.36 1.67
C GLU A 62 -12.84 -7.56 0.79
N ASN A 63 -13.13 -7.35 -0.51
CA ASN A 63 -13.50 -8.42 -1.45
C ASN A 63 -12.36 -9.44 -1.66
N GLY A 64 -11.14 -9.15 -1.17
CA GLY A 64 -10.05 -10.12 -1.08
C GLY A 64 -10.39 -11.38 -0.27
N GLN A 65 -11.32 -11.29 0.68
CA GLN A 65 -11.67 -12.37 1.61
C GLN A 65 -12.43 -13.53 0.95
N GLU A 66 -13.14 -13.26 -0.14
CA GLU A 66 -13.91 -14.27 -0.89
C GLU A 66 -13.03 -15.13 -1.81
N ILE A 67 -11.73 -14.81 -1.90
CA ILE A 67 -10.78 -15.48 -2.78
C ILE A 67 -9.83 -16.33 -1.96
N HIS A 68 -9.51 -17.52 -2.46
CA HIS A 68 -8.49 -18.37 -1.84
C HIS A 68 -7.17 -17.61 -1.61
N GLN A 69 -6.71 -17.56 -0.36
CA GLN A 69 -5.58 -16.74 0.09
C GLN A 69 -4.31 -16.94 -0.75
N ASN A 70 -3.94 -18.19 -1.05
CA ASN A 70 -2.75 -18.47 -1.88
C ASN A 70 -2.83 -17.86 -3.29
N ARG A 71 -4.03 -17.82 -3.89
CA ARG A 71 -4.22 -17.22 -5.21
C ARG A 71 -4.12 -15.71 -5.15
N LEU A 72 -4.68 -15.10 -4.12
CA LEU A 72 -4.56 -13.67 -3.87
C LEU A 72 -3.09 -13.27 -3.68
N LEU A 73 -2.34 -14.01 -2.85
CA LEU A 73 -0.91 -13.79 -2.62
C LEU A 73 -0.07 -13.96 -3.89
N GLN A 74 -0.37 -14.96 -4.72
CA GLN A 74 0.31 -15.14 -6.01
C GLN A 74 0.16 -13.89 -6.89
N LEU A 75 -1.05 -13.37 -7.02
CA LEU A 75 -1.31 -12.18 -7.83
C LEU A 75 -0.73 -10.91 -7.22
N ALA A 76 -0.77 -10.76 -5.90
CA ALA A 76 -0.12 -9.65 -5.21
C ALA A 76 1.40 -9.64 -5.48
N ARG A 77 2.03 -10.81 -5.51
CA ARG A 77 3.46 -10.97 -5.86
C ARG A 77 3.72 -10.60 -7.32
N GLU A 78 2.90 -11.06 -8.26
CA GLU A 78 2.97 -10.63 -9.68
C GLU A 78 2.86 -9.09 -9.79
N GLY A 79 1.86 -8.52 -9.13
CA GLY A 79 1.59 -7.09 -9.07
C GLY A 79 2.63 -6.28 -8.30
N SER A 80 3.54 -6.91 -7.56
CA SER A 80 4.68 -6.25 -6.91
C SER A 80 5.95 -6.32 -7.77
N ARG A 81 6.10 -7.38 -8.57
CA ARG A 81 7.31 -7.67 -9.36
C ARG A 81 7.28 -7.04 -10.76
N TYR A 82 6.15 -7.10 -11.45
CA TYR A 82 6.10 -6.67 -12.85
C TYR A 82 6.15 -5.15 -13.00
N SER A 83 6.80 -4.67 -14.05
CA SER A 83 6.80 -3.24 -14.40
C SER A 83 5.38 -2.81 -14.83
N THR A 84 5.10 -1.50 -14.77
CA THR A 84 3.82 -0.98 -15.26
C THR A 84 3.60 -1.32 -16.73
N GLN A 85 4.63 -1.20 -17.55
CA GLN A 85 4.58 -1.57 -18.98
C GLN A 85 4.23 -3.05 -19.20
N HIS A 86 4.78 -3.95 -18.37
CA HIS A 86 4.46 -5.38 -18.46
C HIS A 86 3.00 -5.64 -18.03
N LEU A 87 2.54 -5.02 -16.95
CA LEU A 87 1.16 -5.14 -16.47
C LEU A 87 0.15 -4.58 -17.47
N SER A 88 0.48 -3.48 -18.17
CA SER A 88 -0.38 -2.90 -19.21
C SER A 88 -0.66 -3.85 -20.37
N ARG A 89 0.25 -4.79 -20.66
CA ARG A 89 0.12 -5.80 -21.73
C ARG A 89 -0.73 -7.01 -21.33
N PHE A 90 -1.10 -7.16 -20.06
CA PHE A 90 -2.01 -8.23 -19.65
C PHE A 90 -3.40 -8.01 -20.23
N HIS A 91 -4.12 -9.11 -20.48
CA HIS A 91 -5.56 -9.05 -20.71
C HIS A 91 -6.23 -8.34 -19.53
N SER A 92 -7.22 -7.49 -19.82
CA SER A 92 -7.91 -6.61 -18.84
C SER A 92 -8.26 -7.31 -17.53
N LEU A 93 -8.97 -8.44 -17.61
CA LEU A 93 -9.33 -9.25 -16.42
C LEU A 93 -8.12 -9.63 -15.56
N LYS A 94 -7.04 -10.15 -16.16
CA LYS A 94 -5.82 -10.51 -15.41
C LYS A 94 -5.16 -9.26 -14.83
N ARG A 95 -5.08 -8.18 -15.60
CA ARG A 95 -4.51 -6.90 -15.16
C ARG A 95 -5.21 -6.38 -13.92
N TYR A 96 -6.53 -6.28 -13.94
CA TYR A 96 -7.32 -5.78 -12.82
C TYR A 96 -7.25 -6.70 -11.61
N ALA A 97 -7.35 -8.01 -11.78
CA ALA A 97 -7.17 -8.96 -10.68
C ALA A 97 -5.78 -8.82 -10.03
N THR A 98 -4.73 -8.63 -10.82
CA THR A 98 -3.35 -8.46 -10.33
C THR A 98 -3.19 -7.15 -9.57
N LEU A 99 -3.73 -6.04 -10.10
CA LEU A 99 -3.67 -4.73 -9.46
C LEU A 99 -4.48 -4.68 -8.16
N MET A 100 -5.67 -5.28 -8.15
CA MET A 100 -6.51 -5.35 -6.96
C MET A 100 -5.85 -6.19 -5.86
N ALA A 101 -5.32 -7.38 -6.21
CA ALA A 101 -4.59 -8.22 -5.27
C ALA A 101 -3.36 -7.49 -4.69
N PHE A 102 -2.62 -6.76 -5.52
CA PHE A 102 -1.52 -5.91 -5.09
C PHE A 102 -1.98 -4.85 -4.08
N LEU A 103 -3.07 -4.13 -4.36
CA LEU A 103 -3.58 -3.09 -3.46
C LEU A 103 -4.03 -3.64 -2.12
N ILE A 104 -4.75 -4.78 -2.11
CA ILE A 104 -5.19 -5.44 -0.88
C ILE A 104 -3.98 -5.79 -0.01
N HIS A 105 -2.98 -6.45 -0.60
CA HIS A 105 -1.74 -6.80 0.10
C HIS A 105 -0.98 -5.56 0.59
N MET A 106 -0.81 -4.55 -0.28
CA MET A 106 -0.06 -3.34 0.07
C MET A 106 -0.76 -2.52 1.14
N TYR A 107 -2.09 -2.49 1.14
CA TYR A 107 -2.86 -1.78 2.15
C TYR A 107 -2.63 -2.41 3.53
N ALA A 108 -2.80 -3.73 3.65
CA ALA A 108 -2.50 -4.46 4.87
C ALA A 108 -1.06 -4.24 5.33
N PHE A 109 -0.08 -4.41 4.43
CA PHE A 109 1.33 -4.18 4.74
C PHE A 109 1.61 -2.75 5.24
N LEU A 110 0.99 -1.73 4.66
CA LEU A 110 1.20 -0.34 5.08
C LEU A 110 0.58 -0.05 6.44
N ILE A 111 -0.58 -0.65 6.75
CA ILE A 111 -1.21 -0.53 8.07
C ILE A 111 -0.28 -1.13 9.14
N ASP A 112 0.21 -2.36 8.94
CA ASP A 112 1.13 -3.02 9.88
C ASP A 112 2.40 -2.18 10.10
N GLN A 113 2.96 -1.65 9.01
CA GLN A 113 4.15 -0.80 9.11
C GLN A 113 3.88 0.54 9.79
N GLY A 114 2.70 1.12 9.58
CA GLY A 114 2.25 2.32 10.25
C GLY A 114 2.18 2.11 11.75
N LEU A 115 1.53 1.03 12.19
CA LEU A 115 1.44 0.65 13.60
C LEU A 115 2.82 0.45 14.22
N TYR A 116 3.68 -0.35 13.57
CA TYR A 116 5.05 -0.58 14.03
C TYR A 116 5.85 0.71 14.20
N VAL A 117 5.83 1.62 13.22
CA VAL A 117 6.56 2.88 13.30
C VAL A 117 5.98 3.77 14.41
N ASN A 118 4.66 3.82 14.55
CA ASN A 118 3.99 4.59 15.60
C ASN A 118 4.39 4.12 17.00
N GLU A 119 4.33 2.82 17.27
CA GLU A 119 4.73 2.22 18.55
C GLU A 119 6.18 2.55 18.91
N LYS A 120 7.10 2.44 17.94
CA LYS A 120 8.52 2.74 18.17
C LYS A 120 8.75 4.23 18.43
N LEU A 121 8.01 5.13 17.77
CA LEU A 121 8.13 6.56 18.00
C LEU A 121 7.62 6.92 19.40
N LEU A 122 6.45 6.40 19.80
CA LEU A 122 5.92 6.59 21.15
C LEU A 122 6.88 6.07 22.21
N GLY A 123 7.44 4.86 22.05
CA GLY A 123 8.41 4.32 22.99
C GLY A 123 9.68 5.18 23.14
N ARG A 124 10.15 5.83 22.07
CA ARG A 124 11.28 6.78 22.15
C ARG A 124 10.92 8.05 22.93
N MET A 125 9.68 8.53 22.79
CA MET A 125 9.20 9.71 23.52
C MET A 125 9.09 9.44 25.02
N PHE A 126 8.49 8.30 25.40
CA PHE A 126 8.38 7.91 26.81
C PHE A 126 9.76 7.76 27.47
N LYS A 127 10.68 7.02 26.85
CA LYS A 127 12.06 6.87 27.36
C LYS A 127 12.79 8.19 27.53
N ARG A 128 12.55 9.16 26.64
CA ARG A 128 13.13 10.51 26.76
C ARG A 128 12.53 11.25 27.95
N GLY A 129 11.23 11.13 28.19
CA GLY A 129 10.56 11.71 29.35
C GLY A 129 11.07 11.12 30.67
N GLU A 130 11.19 9.80 30.76
CA GLU A 130 11.74 9.10 31.93
C GLU A 130 13.19 9.52 32.22
N LYS A 131 14.02 9.63 31.17
CA LYS A 131 15.40 10.09 31.34
C LYS A 131 15.47 11.52 31.88
N ILE A 132 14.66 12.44 31.34
CA ILE A 132 14.62 13.82 31.83
C ILE A 132 14.20 13.85 33.30
N HIS A 133 13.22 13.03 33.70
CA HIS A 133 12.78 12.93 35.08
C HIS A 133 13.90 12.40 36.00
N ASN A 134 14.56 11.30 35.63
CA ASN A 134 15.65 10.71 36.42
C ASN A 134 16.91 11.59 36.49
N ASP A 135 17.20 12.40 35.48
CA ASP A 135 18.34 13.34 35.48
C ASP A 135 18.04 14.63 36.29
N SER A 136 16.78 14.85 36.71
CA SER A 136 16.32 16.06 37.41
C SER A 136 16.13 15.87 38.93
N PHE A 137 16.43 14.68 39.47
CA PHE A 137 16.36 14.31 40.90
C PHE A 137 17.58 13.47 41.29
#